data_AF-A0A662M868-F1
#
_entry.id   AF-A0A662M868-F1
#
_cell.length_a   1.000
_cell.length_b   1.000
_cell.length_c   1.000
_cell.angle_alpha   90.00
_cell.angle_beta   90.00
_cell.angle_gamma   90.00
#
_symmetry.space_group_name_H-M   'P 1'
#
loop_
_entity.id
_entity.type
_entity.pdbx_description
1 polymer ?
#
loop_
_entity_poly.entity_id
_entity_poly.type
_entity_poly.pdbx_seq_one_letter_code
_entity_poly.pdbx_strand_id
1 'polypeptide(L)'
;MVEVKEFEGIRPKNPEQFCIKPYDIISKEEEEELRKGDNAIHIILPEGEGEEKYQNAKKAFEKELKNMIKDEPSMYLYKEGNENFSQRGFILTVSLKDYEEGRIKKHEETREKPLRDRIKHIEATNANTGLVWTIFKGRTEIKKIMDEIASLEPVFDFNKYGYNHKLWKVGGDYIQRIKSLF
;
A
#
# COMPACT_ATOMS: atom_id res chain seq x y z
N MET A 1 5.02 20.32 -10.55
CA MET A 1 5.28 19.82 -9.20
C MET A 1 3.99 19.12 -8.79
N VAL A 2 4.08 17.87 -8.32
CA VAL A 2 2.91 17.07 -7.93
C VAL A 2 2.74 17.19 -6.43
N GLU A 3 1.61 17.71 -5.98
CA GLU A 3 1.28 17.83 -4.58
C GLU A 3 1.11 16.44 -3.96
N VAL A 4 2.00 16.14 -3.01
CA VAL A 4 2.00 14.91 -2.21
C VAL A 4 1.68 15.22 -0.75
N LYS A 5 0.98 14.31 -0.07
CA LYS A 5 0.65 14.45 1.36
C LYS A 5 0.83 13.17 2.14
N GLU A 6 1.24 13.34 3.38
CA GLU A 6 1.10 12.39 4.47
C GLU A 6 -0.36 12.01 4.71
N PHE A 7 -0.58 10.86 5.32
CA PHE A 7 -1.89 10.35 5.67
C PHE A 7 -1.80 9.51 6.94
N GLU A 8 -2.94 9.29 7.60
CA GLU A 8 -3.05 8.41 8.75
C GLU A 8 -2.98 6.96 8.27
N GLY A 9 -1.80 6.34 8.36
CA GLY A 9 -1.62 4.96 7.97
C GLY A 9 -2.15 4.00 9.04
N ILE A 10 -2.72 2.89 8.57
CA ILE A 10 -3.17 1.79 9.40
C ILE A 10 -2.33 0.57 9.03
N ARG A 11 -1.63 0.00 9.99
CA ARG A 11 -0.68 -1.08 9.75
C ARG A 11 -0.85 -2.24 10.74
N PRO A 12 -0.64 -3.50 10.30
CA PRO A 12 -0.78 -4.66 11.17
C PRO A 12 0.35 -4.70 12.21
N LYS A 13 0.11 -5.37 13.34
CA LYS A 13 1.14 -5.68 14.33
C LYS A 13 2.12 -6.75 13.82
N ASN A 14 1.60 -7.74 13.08
CA ASN A 14 2.36 -8.87 12.52
C ASN A 14 2.29 -8.85 10.99
N PRO A 15 3.11 -8.02 10.31
CA PRO A 15 3.01 -7.83 8.86
C PRO A 15 3.31 -9.11 8.05
N GLU A 16 4.25 -9.95 8.50
CA GLU A 16 4.62 -11.20 7.82
C GLU A 16 3.48 -12.22 7.76
N GLN A 17 2.66 -12.28 8.81
CA GLN A 17 1.46 -13.12 8.85
C GLN A 17 0.32 -12.48 8.07
N PHE A 18 0.17 -11.17 8.18
CA PHE A 18 -1.00 -10.46 7.64
C PHE A 18 -0.94 -10.26 6.12
N CYS A 19 0.25 -10.09 5.56
CA CYS A 19 0.40 -9.82 4.13
C CYS A 19 0.06 -11.02 3.26
N ILE A 20 -0.44 -10.72 2.06
CA ILE A 20 -0.78 -11.69 1.02
C ILE A 20 -0.18 -11.23 -0.32
N LYS A 21 -0.15 -12.14 -1.31
CA LYS A 21 0.15 -11.77 -2.69
C LYS A 21 -0.93 -10.86 -3.28
N PRO A 22 -0.66 -10.11 -4.36
CA PRO A 22 -1.70 -9.47 -5.15
C PRO A 22 -2.81 -10.46 -5.55
N TYR A 23 -4.06 -10.04 -5.39
CA TYR A 23 -5.25 -10.89 -5.57
C TYR A 23 -5.39 -11.49 -6.97
N ASP A 24 -4.80 -10.85 -7.97
CA ASP A 24 -4.81 -11.24 -9.37
C ASP A 24 -3.78 -12.34 -9.71
N ILE A 25 -2.89 -12.69 -8.77
CA ILE A 25 -1.88 -13.75 -8.94
C ILE A 25 -2.01 -14.89 -7.93
N ILE A 26 -3.02 -14.85 -7.05
CA ILE A 26 -3.31 -15.91 -6.08
C ILE A 26 -3.99 -17.07 -6.81
N SER A 27 -3.45 -18.29 -6.68
CA SER A 27 -4.12 -19.50 -7.19
C SER A 27 -5.30 -19.90 -6.28
N LYS A 28 -6.20 -20.76 -6.78
CA LYS A 28 -7.32 -21.24 -5.96
C LYS A 28 -6.84 -22.01 -4.72
N GLU A 29 -5.81 -22.83 -4.88
CA GLU A 29 -5.21 -23.60 -3.80
C GLU A 29 -4.57 -22.68 -2.76
N GLU A 30 -3.89 -21.61 -3.20
CA GLU A 30 -3.35 -20.59 -2.31
C GLU A 30 -4.45 -19.82 -1.58
N GLU A 31 -5.54 -19.49 -2.27
CA GLU A 31 -6.70 -18.83 -1.67
C GLU A 31 -7.33 -19.69 -0.57
N GLU A 32 -7.57 -20.97 -0.83
CA GLU A 32 -8.12 -21.91 0.16
C GLU A 32 -7.26 -22.02 1.42
N GLU A 33 -5.94 -22.02 1.28
CA GLU A 33 -5.03 -22.02 2.44
C GLU A 33 -5.02 -20.65 3.16
N LEU A 34 -4.98 -19.54 2.42
CA LEU A 34 -5.00 -18.21 3.01
C LEU A 34 -6.27 -17.98 3.84
N ARG A 35 -7.42 -18.49 3.40
CA ARG A 35 -8.72 -18.36 4.10
C ARG A 35 -8.79 -19.06 5.45
N LYS A 36 -7.85 -19.96 5.76
CA LYS A 36 -7.76 -20.62 7.07
C LYS A 36 -7.06 -19.75 8.13
N GLY A 37 -6.37 -18.69 7.70
CA GLY A 37 -5.54 -17.86 8.57
C GLY A 37 -6.09 -16.45 8.79
N ASP A 38 -5.63 -15.82 9.87
CA ASP A 38 -5.89 -14.40 10.13
C ASP A 38 -4.90 -13.53 9.32
N ASN A 39 -5.23 -13.31 8.04
CA ASN A 39 -4.48 -12.47 7.10
C ASN A 39 -5.42 -11.59 6.25
N ALA A 40 -4.85 -10.78 5.36
CA ALA A 40 -5.59 -9.81 4.57
C ALA A 40 -6.57 -10.41 3.54
N ILE A 41 -6.62 -11.72 3.31
CA ILE A 41 -7.44 -12.33 2.24
C ILE A 41 -8.92 -11.99 2.35
N HIS A 42 -9.48 -12.00 3.56
CA HIS A 42 -10.90 -11.69 3.78
C HIS A 42 -11.23 -10.22 3.54
N ILE A 43 -10.22 -9.35 3.55
CA ILE A 43 -10.36 -7.94 3.20
C ILE A 43 -10.17 -7.78 1.70
N ILE A 44 -9.07 -8.26 1.13
CA ILE A 44 -8.65 -7.98 -0.25
C ILE A 44 -9.45 -8.78 -1.29
N LEU A 45 -9.78 -10.04 -0.98
CA LEU A 45 -10.53 -10.96 -1.83
C LEU A 45 -11.67 -11.59 -0.99
N PRO A 46 -12.69 -10.79 -0.62
CA PRO A 46 -13.81 -11.27 0.19
C PRO A 46 -14.68 -12.28 -0.58
N GLU A 47 -15.27 -13.22 0.15
CA GLU A 47 -16.28 -14.14 -0.40
C GLU A 47 -17.63 -13.44 -0.58
N GLY A 48 -18.46 -14.00 -1.47
CA GLY A 48 -19.81 -13.51 -1.78
C GLY A 48 -19.95 -13.00 -3.20
N GLU A 49 -21.19 -12.74 -3.61
CA GLU A 49 -21.51 -12.21 -4.93
C GLU A 49 -22.15 -10.82 -4.84
N GLY A 50 -22.00 -10.04 -5.92
CA GLY A 50 -22.62 -8.72 -6.01
C GLY A 50 -22.19 -7.78 -4.88
N GLU A 51 -23.16 -7.35 -4.06
CA GLU A 51 -22.96 -6.43 -2.94
C GLU A 51 -22.46 -7.12 -1.66
N GLU A 52 -22.81 -8.39 -1.48
CA GLU A 52 -22.48 -9.15 -0.27
C GLU A 52 -20.96 -9.20 -0.02
N LYS A 53 -20.19 -9.37 -1.09
CA LYS A 53 -18.72 -9.41 -1.00
C LYS A 53 -18.12 -8.13 -0.43
N TYR A 54 -18.67 -6.96 -0.76
CA TYR A 54 -18.16 -5.69 -0.25
C TYR A 54 -18.52 -5.50 1.21
N GLN A 55 -19.72 -5.96 1.62
CA GLN A 55 -20.11 -6.01 3.03
C GLN A 55 -19.23 -6.98 3.83
N ASN A 56 -18.83 -8.11 3.24
CA ASN A 56 -17.91 -9.05 3.87
C ASN A 56 -16.50 -8.45 4.02
N ALA A 57 -15.97 -7.76 3.00
CA ALA A 57 -14.71 -7.01 3.13
C ALA A 57 -14.77 -5.96 4.23
N LYS A 58 -15.87 -5.20 4.32
CA LYS A 58 -16.09 -4.22 5.39
C LYS A 58 -16.04 -4.86 6.77
N LYS A 59 -16.80 -5.94 6.99
CA LYS A 59 -16.82 -6.67 8.28
C LYS A 59 -15.44 -7.22 8.64
N ALA A 60 -14.72 -7.78 7.67
CA ALA A 60 -13.36 -8.27 7.87
C ALA A 60 -12.41 -7.12 8.25
N PHE A 61 -12.49 -5.99 7.55
CA PHE A 61 -11.66 -4.82 7.85
C PHE A 61 -11.96 -4.24 9.23
N GLU A 62 -13.23 -4.08 9.60
CA GLU A 62 -13.64 -3.58 10.93
C GLU A 62 -13.21 -4.51 12.08
N LYS A 63 -13.19 -5.83 11.84
CA LYS A 63 -12.65 -6.81 12.79
C LYS A 63 -11.15 -6.59 12.99
N GLU A 64 -10.38 -6.54 11.92
CA GLU A 64 -8.92 -6.39 11.97
C GLU A 64 -8.49 -5.03 12.52
N LEU A 65 -9.22 -3.96 12.21
CA LEU A 65 -8.92 -2.59 12.63
C LEU A 65 -8.79 -2.45 14.15
N LYS A 66 -9.51 -3.28 14.93
CA LYS A 66 -9.43 -3.29 16.41
C LYS A 66 -8.04 -3.65 16.92
N ASN A 67 -7.26 -4.40 16.14
CA ASN A 67 -5.94 -4.90 16.51
C ASN A 67 -4.79 -4.25 15.72
N MET A 68 -5.09 -3.33 14.81
CA MET A 68 -4.10 -2.61 14.01
C MET A 68 -3.51 -1.39 14.74
N ILE A 69 -2.34 -0.97 14.28
CA ILE A 69 -1.67 0.25 14.73
C ILE A 69 -2.12 1.38 13.82
N LYS A 70 -2.66 2.45 14.42
CA LYS A 70 -2.97 3.71 13.74
C LYS A 70 -1.83 4.67 13.97
N ASP A 71 -1.22 5.12 12.89
CA ASP A 71 -0.18 6.13 12.92
C ASP A 71 -0.79 7.53 12.76
N GLU A 72 -0.15 8.54 13.36
CA GLU A 72 -0.35 9.94 13.01
C GLU A 72 -0.01 10.20 11.53
N PRO A 73 -0.50 11.31 10.93
CA PRO A 73 -0.23 11.63 9.53
C PRO A 73 1.25 11.51 9.19
N SER A 74 1.58 10.50 8.38
CA SER A 74 2.94 10.12 8.01
C SER A 74 3.06 9.86 6.51
N MET A 75 4.30 9.90 6.02
CA MET A 75 4.67 9.21 4.77
C MET A 75 5.39 7.92 5.14
N TYR A 76 5.59 7.03 4.18
CA TYR A 76 6.39 5.83 4.43
C TYR A 76 7.42 5.64 3.34
N LEU A 77 8.59 5.13 3.69
CA LEU A 77 9.51 4.54 2.71
C LEU A 77 9.29 3.03 2.76
N TYR A 78 9.02 2.42 1.61
CA TYR A 78 8.94 0.98 1.48
C TYR A 78 10.07 0.48 0.60
N LYS A 79 10.70 -0.62 0.98
CA LYS A 79 11.70 -1.32 0.20
C LYS A 79 11.35 -2.80 0.15
N GLU A 80 11.49 -3.39 -1.03
CA GLU A 80 11.49 -4.84 -1.18
C GLU A 80 12.68 -5.29 -2.03
N GLY A 81 13.13 -6.52 -1.81
CA GLY A 81 14.16 -7.11 -2.64
C GLY A 81 14.75 -8.41 -2.13
N ASN A 82 15.62 -8.98 -2.94
CA ASN A 82 16.47 -10.12 -2.67
C ASN A 82 17.85 -9.87 -3.33
N GLU A 83 18.69 -10.90 -3.43
CA GLU A 83 20.04 -10.79 -4.00
C GLU A 83 20.05 -10.34 -5.47
N ASN A 84 18.98 -10.62 -6.22
CA ASN A 84 18.90 -10.36 -7.66
C ASN A 84 18.21 -9.04 -8.00
N PHE A 85 17.33 -8.55 -7.12
CA PHE A 85 16.47 -7.40 -7.39
C PHE A 85 16.16 -6.64 -6.11
N SER A 86 16.18 -5.30 -6.16
CA SER A 86 15.62 -4.48 -5.10
C SER A 86 15.02 -3.19 -5.63
N GLN A 87 13.89 -2.78 -5.06
CA GLN A 87 13.25 -1.51 -5.30
C GLN A 87 12.82 -0.84 -4.00
N ARG A 88 12.74 0.50 -4.01
CA ARG A 88 12.18 1.27 -2.92
C ARG A 88 11.43 2.49 -3.44
N GLY A 89 10.41 2.90 -2.71
CA GLY A 89 9.54 4.02 -3.08
C GLY A 89 8.82 4.57 -1.85
N PHE A 90 8.28 5.77 -2.00
CA PHE A 90 7.44 6.35 -0.95
C PHE A 90 6.00 5.84 -1.07
N ILE A 91 5.38 5.57 0.06
CA ILE A 91 3.93 5.46 0.19
C ILE A 91 3.42 6.79 0.74
N LEU A 92 2.64 7.48 -0.07
CA LEU A 92 2.10 8.81 0.18
C LEU A 92 0.83 9.00 -0.65
N THR A 93 0.08 10.05 -0.36
CA THR A 93 -1.09 10.44 -1.17
C THR A 93 -0.69 11.50 -2.19
N VAL A 94 -1.42 11.56 -3.30
CA VAL A 94 -1.20 12.51 -4.40
C VAL A 94 -2.48 13.30 -4.69
N SER A 95 -2.34 14.51 -5.18
CA SER A 95 -3.49 15.37 -5.52
C SER A 95 -4.28 14.84 -6.72
N LEU A 96 -5.61 14.73 -6.57
CA LEU A 96 -6.52 14.43 -7.67
C LEU A 96 -6.50 15.52 -8.75
N LYS A 97 -6.32 16.78 -8.34
CA LYS A 97 -6.19 17.89 -9.29
C LYS A 97 -4.99 17.71 -10.21
N ASP A 98 -3.86 17.25 -9.69
CA ASP A 98 -2.66 16.98 -10.50
C ASP A 98 -2.85 15.79 -11.45
N TYR A 99 -3.67 14.82 -11.05
CA TYR A 99 -4.09 13.73 -11.93
C TYR A 99 -4.99 14.24 -13.07
N GLU A 100 -5.99 15.07 -12.75
CA GLU A 100 -6.91 15.67 -13.74
C GLU A 100 -6.19 16.60 -14.71
N GLU A 101 -5.22 17.38 -14.23
CA GLU A 101 -4.38 18.26 -15.05
C GLU A 101 -3.26 17.52 -15.80
N GLY A 102 -3.22 16.19 -15.72
CA GLY A 102 -2.31 15.35 -16.49
C GLY A 102 -0.84 15.43 -16.08
N ARG A 103 -0.55 15.96 -14.87
CA ARG A 103 0.79 15.93 -14.26
C ARG A 103 1.15 14.53 -13.77
N ILE A 104 0.16 13.76 -13.34
CA ILE A 104 0.28 12.32 -13.07
C ILE A 104 -0.24 11.58 -14.31
N LYS A 105 0.61 10.74 -14.91
CA LYS A 105 0.24 9.99 -16.12
C LYS A 105 -0.57 8.75 -15.74
N LYS A 106 -1.63 8.52 -16.52
CA LYS A 106 -2.49 7.33 -16.39
C LYS A 106 -1.76 6.13 -16.99
N HIS A 107 -1.96 4.95 -16.41
CA HIS A 107 -1.57 3.71 -17.07
C HIS A 107 -2.44 3.51 -18.32
N GLU A 108 -1.83 3.22 -19.46
CA GLU A 108 -2.56 2.90 -20.69
C GLU A 108 -3.36 1.60 -20.44
N GLU A 109 -4.62 1.55 -20.88
CA GLU A 109 -5.54 0.40 -20.73
C GLU A 109 -6.07 0.08 -19.31
N THR A 110 -6.51 1.09 -18.55
CA THR A 110 -7.29 0.83 -17.32
C THR A 110 -8.62 0.15 -17.68
N ARG A 111 -8.77 -1.13 -17.32
CA ARG A 111 -9.99 -1.90 -17.57
C ARG A 111 -11.11 -1.47 -16.64
N GLU A 112 -12.27 -1.18 -17.20
CA GLU A 112 -13.42 -0.64 -16.45
C GLU A 112 -13.93 -1.58 -15.36
N LYS A 113 -13.96 -2.88 -15.61
CA LYS A 113 -14.49 -3.87 -14.66
C LYS A 113 -13.64 -3.96 -13.37
N PRO A 114 -12.31 -4.19 -13.42
CA PRO A 114 -11.46 -4.12 -12.22
C PRO A 114 -11.51 -2.77 -11.49
N LEU A 115 -11.64 -1.67 -12.24
CA LEU A 115 -11.74 -0.33 -11.66
C LEU A 115 -13.02 -0.17 -10.82
N ARG A 116 -14.19 -0.49 -11.39
CA ARG A 116 -15.48 -0.41 -10.70
C ARG A 116 -15.52 -1.33 -9.47
N ASP A 117 -14.93 -2.51 -9.57
CA ASP A 117 -14.80 -3.45 -8.46
C ASP A 117 -14.00 -2.85 -7.30
N ARG A 118 -12.84 -2.26 -7.60
CA ARG A 118 -11.98 -1.63 -6.60
C ARG A 118 -12.61 -0.38 -5.99
N ILE A 119 -13.36 0.41 -6.77
CA ILE A 119 -14.11 1.57 -6.24
C ILE A 119 -15.11 1.11 -5.17
N LYS A 120 -15.96 0.14 -5.48
CA LYS A 120 -16.95 -0.38 -4.52
C LYS A 120 -16.29 -0.98 -3.28
N HIS A 121 -15.15 -1.64 -3.45
CA HIS A 121 -14.36 -2.18 -2.36
C HIS A 121 -13.83 -1.08 -1.43
N ILE A 122 -13.26 0.00 -1.99
CA ILE A 122 -12.79 1.16 -1.23
C ILE A 122 -13.95 1.87 -0.54
N GLU A 123 -15.08 2.07 -1.23
CA GLU A 123 -16.29 2.69 -0.67
C GLU A 123 -16.86 1.91 0.52
N ALA A 124 -16.91 0.57 0.41
CA ALA A 124 -17.44 -0.27 1.49
C ALA A 124 -16.52 -0.34 2.70
N THR A 125 -15.21 -0.46 2.50
CA THR A 125 -14.22 -0.53 3.58
C THR A 125 -13.85 0.84 4.15
N ASN A 126 -14.14 1.91 3.41
CA ASN A 126 -13.66 3.26 3.67
C ASN A 126 -12.13 3.32 3.88
N ALA A 127 -11.39 2.49 3.13
CA ALA A 127 -9.95 2.36 3.22
C ALA A 127 -9.35 2.06 1.84
N ASN A 128 -8.17 2.60 1.58
CA ASN A 128 -7.37 2.19 0.42
C ASN A 128 -6.49 1.00 0.81
N THR A 129 -6.91 -0.20 0.43
CA THR A 129 -6.19 -1.45 0.73
C THR A 129 -5.39 -1.98 -0.46
N GLY A 130 -5.27 -1.20 -1.54
CA GLY A 130 -4.60 -1.61 -2.78
C GLY A 130 -3.69 -0.51 -3.30
N LEU A 131 -2.47 -0.43 -2.75
CA LEU A 131 -1.48 0.56 -3.17
C LEU A 131 -1.22 0.46 -4.67
N VAL A 132 -1.22 1.61 -5.34
CA VAL A 132 -0.91 1.72 -6.77
C VAL A 132 0.54 2.15 -6.92
N TRP A 133 1.29 1.40 -7.72
CA TRP A 133 2.67 1.75 -8.03
C TRP A 133 2.73 2.89 -9.03
N THR A 134 3.56 3.89 -8.75
CA THR A 134 3.86 4.99 -9.66
C THR A 134 5.38 5.13 -9.78
N ILE A 135 5.85 5.48 -10.97
CA ILE A 135 7.24 5.84 -11.21
C ILE A 135 7.36 7.36 -11.31
N PHE A 136 8.46 7.91 -10.80
CA PHE A 136 8.78 9.33 -10.89
C PHE A 136 10.20 9.51 -11.42
N LYS A 137 10.47 10.69 -11.99
CA LYS A 137 11.80 11.01 -12.51
C LYS A 137 12.81 11.04 -11.36
N GLY A 138 13.85 10.21 -11.44
CA GLY A 138 14.89 10.15 -10.43
C GLY A 138 15.57 11.50 -10.21
N ARG A 139 15.70 11.90 -8.94
CA ARG A 139 16.46 13.07 -8.49
C ARG A 139 17.45 12.65 -7.40
N THR A 140 18.66 13.19 -7.44
CA THR A 140 19.71 12.86 -6.48
C THR A 140 19.30 13.20 -5.05
N GLU A 141 18.56 14.28 -4.86
CA GLU A 141 18.04 14.76 -3.59
C GLU A 141 17.03 13.79 -2.99
N ILE A 142 16.11 13.26 -3.81
CA ILE A 142 15.16 12.24 -3.37
C ILE A 142 15.92 10.97 -2.95
N LYS A 143 16.91 10.55 -3.74
CA LYS A 143 17.72 9.38 -3.41
C LYS A 143 18.44 9.55 -2.07
N LYS A 144 19.05 10.71 -1.82
CA LYS A 144 19.69 11.04 -0.54
C LYS A 144 18.72 10.95 0.64
N ILE A 145 17.52 11.52 0.51
CA ILE A 145 16.48 11.40 1.55
C ILE A 145 16.11 9.93 1.81
N MET A 146 15.95 9.13 0.75
CA MET A 146 15.68 7.70 0.90
C MET A 146 16.83 6.95 1.57
N ASP A 147 18.09 7.31 1.30
CA ASP A 147 19.27 6.72 1.94
C ASP A 147 19.35 7.09 3.42
N GLU A 148 19.10 8.36 3.77
CA GLU A 148 19.04 8.85 5.15
C GLU A 148 17.97 8.10 5.94
N ILE A 149 16.74 8.00 5.41
CA ILE A 149 15.64 7.27 6.05
C ILE A 149 15.98 5.78 6.19
N ALA A 150 16.54 5.16 5.15
CA ALA A 150 16.88 3.73 5.16
C ALA A 150 18.04 3.37 6.11
N SER A 151 18.76 4.37 6.63
CA SER A 151 19.80 4.19 7.67
C SER A 151 19.22 4.11 9.10
N LEU A 152 17.94 4.45 9.27
CA LEU A 152 17.22 4.36 10.53
C LEU A 152 16.63 2.95 10.73
N GLU A 153 16.20 2.68 11.95
CA GLU A 153 15.49 1.42 12.27
C GLU A 153 14.13 1.38 11.56
N PRO A 154 13.84 0.34 10.76
CA PRO A 154 12.55 0.19 10.11
C PRO A 154 11.46 -0.21 11.12
N VAL A 155 10.21 0.19 10.85
CA VAL A 155 9.06 -0.27 11.62
C VAL A 155 8.65 -1.69 11.25
N PHE A 156 9.01 -2.15 10.04
CA PHE A 156 8.88 -3.54 9.58
C PHE A 156 10.17 -4.01 8.91
N ASP A 157 10.64 -5.21 9.23
CA ASP A 157 11.71 -5.91 8.52
C ASP A 157 11.43 -7.42 8.60
N PHE A 158 10.99 -8.03 7.50
CA PHE A 158 10.61 -9.45 7.47
C PHE A 158 10.79 -10.05 6.08
N ASN A 159 10.82 -11.38 5.99
CA ASN A 159 10.92 -12.11 4.73
C ASN A 159 9.59 -12.76 4.38
N LYS A 160 9.09 -12.56 3.16
CA LYS A 160 7.88 -13.22 2.66
C LYS A 160 7.94 -13.35 1.15
N TYR A 161 7.36 -14.42 0.60
CA TYR A 161 7.20 -14.62 -0.84
C TYR A 161 8.51 -14.46 -1.66
N GLY A 162 9.67 -14.79 -1.07
CA GLY A 162 10.98 -14.71 -1.71
C GLY A 162 11.65 -13.32 -1.67
N TYR A 163 11.12 -12.38 -0.89
CA TYR A 163 11.65 -11.02 -0.74
C TYR A 163 11.78 -10.64 0.74
N ASN A 164 12.78 -9.81 1.03
CA ASN A 164 12.86 -9.03 2.26
C ASN A 164 12.06 -7.74 2.08
N HIS A 165 11.14 -7.48 3.01
CA HIS A 165 10.27 -6.32 3.02
C HIS A 165 10.64 -5.41 4.18
N LYS A 166 10.95 -4.15 3.89
CA LYS A 166 11.23 -3.12 4.88
C LYS A 166 10.31 -1.93 4.73
N LEU A 167 9.84 -1.41 5.86
CA LEU A 167 9.01 -0.21 5.92
C LEU A 167 9.58 0.74 6.97
N TRP A 168 9.72 2.01 6.62
CA TRP A 168 10.03 3.08 7.56
C TRP A 168 8.87 4.06 7.60
N LYS A 169 8.46 4.43 8.81
CA LYS A 169 7.53 5.55 9.03
C LYS A 169 8.33 6.86 8.96
N VAL A 170 7.85 7.79 8.15
CA VAL A 170 8.56 9.05 7.85
C VAL A 170 7.76 10.21 8.42
N GLY A 171 8.39 10.93 9.34
CA GLY A 171 7.83 12.11 10.03
C GLY A 171 8.80 13.29 10.04
N GLY A 172 8.38 14.37 10.71
CA GLY A 172 9.19 15.56 10.93
C GLY A 172 9.62 16.26 9.62
N ASP A 173 10.85 16.79 9.63
CA ASP A 173 11.39 17.60 8.52
C ASP A 173 11.49 16.83 7.19
N TYR A 174 11.57 15.49 7.24
CA TYR A 174 11.55 14.67 6.03
C TYR A 174 10.30 14.88 5.19
N ILE A 175 9.13 15.05 5.82
CA ILE A 175 7.87 15.27 5.09
C ILE A 175 7.96 16.54 4.24
N GLN A 176 8.44 17.66 4.82
CA GLN A 176 8.55 18.92 4.10
C GLN A 176 9.61 18.85 2.99
N ARG A 177 10.74 18.20 3.26
CA ARG A 177 11.78 17.95 2.25
C ARG A 177 11.22 17.15 1.06
N ILE A 178 10.48 16.08 1.33
CA ILE A 178 9.85 15.24 0.30
C ILE A 178 8.83 16.05 -0.51
N LYS A 179 7.91 16.78 0.15
CA LYS A 179 6.91 17.64 -0.52
C LYS A 179 7.54 18.64 -1.47
N SER A 180 8.68 19.22 -1.10
CA SER A 180 9.36 20.23 -1.94
C SER A 180 9.97 19.68 -3.23
N LEU A 181 10.09 18.35 -3.38
CA LEU A 181 10.80 17.70 -4.48
C LEU A 181 9.89 17.03 -5.52
N PHE A 182 8.62 16.78 -5.21
CA PHE A 182 7.62 16.20 -6.11
C PHE A 182 6.86 17.28 -6.86
#